data_AF-A0A538PRL1-F1
#
_entry.id   AF-A0A538PRL1-F1
#
_cell.length_a   1.000
_cell.length_b   1.000
_cell.length_c   1.000
_cell.angle_alpha   90.00
_cell.angle_beta   90.00
_cell.angle_gamma   90.00
#
_symmetry.space_group_name_H-M   'P 1'
#
loop_
_entity.id
_entity.type
_entity.pdbx_description
1 polymer ?
#
loop_
_entity_poly.entity_id
_entity_poly.type
_entity_poly.pdbx_seq_one_letter_code
_entity_poly.pdbx_strand_id
1 'polypeptide(L)'
;MAYRDDLTALAARYDALAQEVDQKTRELEASRRLLEQAQARSRLPVLDNLRVASPCTADWSQMTGDERTRHCGDCKKDVYNLSGMTRDEAEALLLERAGHLCVRYFQRHDGTILLADCAVGAQQRRRRRWIAAGAAALLAGGAGVGAAQQQKPHCQSIQVMPGDGVTLMGEVSVSPIPEPLVPEPPVPEPPPQHRVQVPAGAWTMGAVRAEPSDVKLLESQLRKEKERAKELAKRAAALADEAAITPAGSHRPRGGR
;
A
#
# COMPACT_ATOMS: atom_id res chain seq x y z
N MET A 1 47.50 -6.27 42.93
CA MET A 1 46.65 -5.10 42.57
C MET A 1 46.03 -5.23 41.17
N ALA A 2 46.69 -5.86 40.18
CA ALA A 2 46.21 -6.00 38.80
C ALA A 2 44.73 -6.49 38.61
N TYR A 3 44.25 -7.45 39.41
CA TYR A 3 42.88 -7.96 39.28
C TYR A 3 41.78 -6.90 39.43
N ARG A 4 42.01 -5.87 40.26
CA ARG A 4 41.02 -4.79 40.49
C ARG A 4 40.98 -3.81 39.32
N ASP A 5 42.10 -3.63 38.63
CA ASP A 5 42.20 -2.80 37.42
C ASP A 5 41.49 -3.47 36.24
N ASP A 6 41.63 -4.79 36.08
CA ASP A 6 40.95 -5.57 35.04
C ASP A 6 39.41 -5.54 35.21
N LEU A 7 38.92 -5.69 36.44
CA LEU A 7 37.48 -5.59 36.74
C LEU A 7 36.93 -4.19 36.43
N THR A 8 37.70 -3.15 36.74
CA THR A 8 37.31 -1.77 36.47
C THR A 8 37.26 -1.50 34.96
N ALA A 9 38.23 -2.03 34.20
CA ALA A 9 38.24 -1.95 32.74
C ALA A 9 37.05 -2.70 32.11
N LEU A 10 36.68 -3.86 32.64
CA LEU A 10 35.51 -4.62 32.17
C LEU A 10 34.20 -3.90 32.49
N ALA A 11 34.07 -3.34 33.70
CA ALA A 11 32.89 -2.55 34.07
C ALA A 11 32.72 -1.34 33.14
N ALA A 12 33.79 -0.59 32.88
CA ALA A 12 33.75 0.55 31.96
C ALA A 12 33.33 0.15 30.53
N ARG A 13 33.78 -1.02 30.03
CA ARG A 13 33.34 -1.55 28.73
C ARG A 13 31.86 -1.93 28.73
N TYR A 14 31.39 -2.56 29.81
CA TYR A 14 29.97 -2.89 29.96
C TYR A 14 29.10 -1.63 29.93
N ASP A 15 29.47 -0.60 30.69
CA ASP A 15 28.72 0.66 30.74
C ASP A 15 28.72 1.36 29.37
N ALA A 16 29.84 1.35 28.65
CA ALA A 16 29.91 1.90 27.30
C ALA A 16 28.98 1.16 26.31
N LEU A 17 28.96 -0.18 26.36
CA LEU A 17 28.05 -0.98 25.54
C LEU A 17 26.58 -0.76 25.93
N ALA A 18 26.29 -0.63 27.23
CA ALA A 18 24.94 -0.34 27.70
C ALA A 18 24.43 1.01 27.14
N GLN A 19 25.28 2.04 27.16
CA GLN A 19 24.96 3.34 26.57
C GLN A 19 24.72 3.27 25.05
N GLU A 20 25.51 2.46 24.34
CA GLU A 20 25.33 2.24 22.90
C GLU A 20 23.99 1.56 22.59
N VAL A 21 23.62 0.53 23.37
CA VAL A 21 22.32 -0.16 23.25
C VAL A 21 21.16 0.80 23.50
N ASP A 22 21.26 1.66 24.52
CA ASP A 22 20.24 2.66 24.81
C ASP A 22 20.08 3.68 23.67
N GLN A 23 21.19 4.12 23.08
CA GLN A 23 21.15 5.00 21.91
C GLN A 23 20.45 4.31 20.72
N LYS A 24 20.84 3.08 20.41
CA LYS A 24 20.26 2.33 19.27
C LYS A 24 18.79 2.03 19.48
N THR A 25 18.38 1.75 20.72
CA THR A 25 16.97 1.58 21.07
C THR A 25 16.17 2.85 20.77
N ARG A 26 16.68 4.02 21.17
CA ARG A 26 16.04 5.32 20.85
C ARG A 26 15.95 5.57 19.35
N GLU A 27 17.01 5.26 18.59
CA GLU A 27 17.02 5.37 17.13
C GLU A 27 15.99 4.45 16.46
N LEU A 28 15.87 3.20 16.94
CA LEU A 28 14.87 2.24 16.46
C LEU A 28 13.45 2.69 16.77
N GLU A 29 13.18 3.18 17.98
CA GLU A 29 11.88 3.71 18.35
C GLU A 29 11.48 4.93 17.50
N ALA A 30 12.43 5.84 17.24
CA ALA A 30 12.19 6.98 16.34
C ALA A 30 11.88 6.52 14.92
N SER A 31 12.65 5.57 14.39
CA SER A 31 12.43 4.99 13.05
C SER A 31 11.07 4.31 12.94
N ARG A 32 10.68 3.56 13.98
CA ARG A 32 9.36 2.91 14.06
C ARG A 32 8.23 3.94 14.03
N ARG A 33 8.34 5.03 14.80
CA ARG A 33 7.33 6.10 14.80
C ARG A 33 7.18 6.74 13.42
N LEU A 34 8.29 6.99 12.72
CA LEU A 34 8.25 7.52 11.34
C LEU A 34 7.56 6.55 10.37
N LEU A 35 7.85 5.25 10.48
CA LEU A 35 7.17 4.22 9.68
C LEU A 35 5.67 4.16 9.98
N GLU A 36 5.27 4.20 11.25
CA GLU A 36 3.86 4.21 11.66
C GLU A 36 3.13 5.45 11.14
N GLN A 37 3.76 6.64 11.18
CA GLN A 37 3.21 7.87 10.61
C GLN A 37 3.06 7.80 9.08
N ALA A 38 4.07 7.28 8.39
CA ALA A 38 4.03 7.10 6.94
C ALA A 38 2.93 6.11 6.53
N GLN A 39 2.80 4.99 7.26
CA GLN A 39 1.74 4.01 7.06
C GLN A 39 0.36 4.58 7.37
N ALA A 40 0.23 5.40 8.41
CA ALA A 40 -1.03 6.08 8.72
C ALA A 40 -1.43 7.05 7.60
N ARG A 41 -0.47 7.81 7.04
CA ARG A 41 -0.69 8.68 5.89
C ARG A 41 -1.07 7.91 4.62
N SER A 42 -0.45 6.75 4.37
CA SER A 42 -0.80 5.92 3.21
C SER A 42 -2.14 5.19 3.38
N ARG A 43 -2.54 4.91 4.62
CA ARG A 43 -3.83 4.29 4.98
C ARG A 43 -4.93 5.31 5.27
N LEU A 44 -4.66 6.61 5.14
CA LEU A 44 -5.72 7.62 5.16
C LEU A 44 -6.78 7.16 4.16
N PRO A 45 -8.07 7.16 4.52
CA PRO A 45 -9.05 6.40 3.76
C PRO A 45 -9.32 7.09 2.42
N VAL A 46 -8.53 6.72 1.41
CA VAL A 46 -8.64 7.20 0.03
C VAL A 46 -10.05 6.90 -0.48
N LEU A 47 -10.59 5.74 -0.10
CA LEU A 47 -11.95 5.33 -0.45
C LEU A 47 -13.04 6.14 0.26
N ASP A 48 -12.86 6.56 1.52
CA ASP A 48 -13.93 7.26 2.25
C ASP A 48 -14.10 8.71 1.73
N ASN A 49 -13.01 9.29 1.20
CA ASN A 49 -12.99 10.60 0.56
C ASN A 49 -13.21 10.56 -0.97
N LEU A 50 -13.43 9.37 -1.53
CA LEU A 50 -13.65 9.21 -2.95
C LEU A 50 -15.01 9.81 -3.35
N ARG A 51 -14.98 10.72 -4.34
CA ARG A 51 -16.19 11.36 -4.90
C ARG A 51 -16.11 11.32 -6.42
N VAL A 52 -17.23 11.01 -7.06
CA VAL A 52 -17.37 11.16 -8.52
C VAL A 52 -17.56 12.64 -8.83
N ALA A 53 -16.57 13.26 -9.46
CA ALA A 53 -16.60 14.68 -9.84
C ALA A 53 -17.43 14.91 -11.11
N SER A 54 -17.29 14.03 -12.12
CA SER A 54 -18.06 14.09 -13.35
C SER A 54 -18.83 12.78 -13.55
N PRO A 55 -20.14 12.75 -13.24
CA PRO A 55 -20.93 11.54 -13.40
C PRO A 55 -21.04 11.19 -14.89
N CYS A 56 -20.76 9.94 -15.23
CA CYS A 56 -20.99 9.39 -16.55
C CYS A 56 -22.35 8.69 -16.56
N THR A 57 -23.22 9.06 -17.50
CA THR A 57 -24.58 8.50 -17.64
C THR A 57 -24.66 7.29 -18.57
N ALA A 58 -23.52 6.86 -19.12
CA ALA A 58 -23.47 5.74 -20.05
C ALA A 58 -23.89 4.41 -19.41
N ASP A 59 -24.50 3.52 -20.20
CA ASP A 59 -24.92 2.21 -19.71
C ASP A 59 -23.73 1.24 -19.69
N TRP A 60 -23.36 0.79 -18.49
CA TRP A 60 -22.32 -0.22 -18.27
C TRP A 60 -22.54 -1.51 -19.06
N SER A 61 -23.80 -1.94 -19.24
CA SER A 61 -24.14 -3.17 -19.95
C SER A 61 -23.80 -3.13 -21.44
N GLN A 62 -23.75 -1.92 -22.03
CA GLN A 62 -23.41 -1.70 -23.43
C GLN A 62 -21.90 -1.50 -23.66
N MET A 63 -21.11 -1.45 -22.59
CA MET A 63 -19.66 -1.28 -22.68
C MET A 63 -18.94 -2.59 -23.03
N THR A 64 -17.82 -2.48 -23.73
CA THR A 64 -16.98 -3.64 -24.10
C THR A 64 -15.89 -3.86 -23.06
N GLY A 65 -15.75 -5.09 -22.56
CA GLY A 65 -14.73 -5.46 -21.58
C GLY A 65 -15.15 -6.63 -20.70
N ASP A 66 -14.58 -6.72 -19.51
CA ASP A 66 -14.88 -7.75 -18.51
C ASP A 66 -15.70 -7.19 -17.34
N GLU A 67 -15.90 -7.96 -16.27
CA GLU A 67 -16.62 -7.49 -15.07
C GLU A 67 -15.80 -6.51 -14.20
N ARG A 68 -14.48 -6.45 -14.42
CA ARG A 68 -13.55 -5.63 -13.62
C ARG A 68 -13.33 -4.27 -14.27
N THR A 69 -13.18 -4.23 -15.59
CA THR A 69 -12.84 -3.06 -16.41
C THR A 69 -13.58 -3.13 -17.74
N ARG A 70 -14.28 -2.04 -18.08
CA ARG A 70 -14.91 -1.89 -19.40
C ARG A 70 -14.54 -0.56 -20.04
N HIS A 71 -14.43 -0.55 -21.35
CA HIS A 71 -14.21 0.69 -22.09
C HIS A 71 -15.54 1.38 -22.39
N CYS A 72 -15.67 2.64 -21.99
CA CYS A 72 -16.84 3.46 -22.31
C CYS A 72 -16.59 4.28 -23.57
N GLY A 73 -17.45 4.14 -24.58
CA GLY A 73 -17.37 4.91 -25.82
C GLY A 73 -17.66 6.41 -25.66
N ASP A 74 -18.48 6.78 -24.67
CA ASP A 74 -18.92 8.17 -24.46
C ASP A 74 -17.81 9.02 -23.82
N CYS A 75 -17.24 8.54 -22.71
CA CYS A 75 -16.15 9.25 -22.02
C CYS A 75 -14.75 8.86 -22.53
N LYS A 76 -14.64 7.84 -23.40
CA LYS A 76 -13.38 7.31 -23.96
C LYS A 76 -12.34 6.92 -22.92
N LYS A 77 -12.80 6.55 -21.73
CA LYS A 77 -11.98 6.12 -20.60
C LYS A 77 -12.35 4.69 -20.21
N ASP A 78 -11.38 4.00 -19.60
CA ASP A 78 -11.63 2.70 -18.97
C ASP A 78 -12.36 2.93 -17.65
N VAL A 79 -13.48 2.24 -17.49
CA VAL A 79 -14.37 2.29 -16.34
C VAL A 79 -14.11 1.06 -15.47
N TYR A 80 -13.69 1.28 -14.24
CA TYR A 80 -13.35 0.23 -13.29
C TYR A 80 -14.47 0.00 -12.29
N ASN A 81 -14.85 -1.26 -12.07
CA ASN A 81 -15.90 -1.65 -11.13
C ASN A 81 -15.33 -1.88 -9.72
N LEU A 82 -15.35 -0.87 -8.86
CA LEU A 82 -14.82 -0.99 -7.49
C LEU A 82 -15.71 -1.88 -6.61
N SER A 83 -17.01 -1.98 -6.90
CA SER A 83 -17.91 -2.86 -6.13
C SER A 83 -17.52 -4.34 -6.24
N GLY A 84 -16.82 -4.72 -7.32
CA GLY A 84 -16.29 -6.05 -7.54
C GLY A 84 -14.88 -6.29 -6.98
N MET A 85 -14.23 -5.26 -6.42
CA MET A 85 -12.84 -5.32 -5.93
C MET A 85 -12.77 -5.35 -4.41
N THR A 86 -11.66 -5.84 -3.87
CA THR A 86 -11.32 -5.72 -2.45
C THR A 86 -10.90 -4.28 -2.10
N ARG A 87 -10.88 -3.93 -0.81
CA ARG A 87 -10.42 -2.59 -0.38
C ARG A 87 -8.98 -2.33 -0.81
N ASP A 88 -8.10 -3.29 -0.60
CA ASP A 88 -6.68 -3.17 -0.96
C ASP A 88 -6.50 -3.05 -2.48
N GLU A 89 -7.28 -3.81 -3.28
CA GLU A 89 -7.24 -3.72 -4.74
C GLU A 89 -7.73 -2.37 -5.26
N ALA A 90 -8.82 -1.84 -4.68
CA ALA A 90 -9.37 -0.54 -5.06
C ALA A 90 -8.41 0.60 -4.69
N GLU A 91 -7.81 0.56 -3.49
CA GLU A 91 -6.81 1.55 -3.05
C GLU A 91 -5.55 1.50 -3.91
N ALA A 92 -5.03 0.31 -4.22
CA ALA A 92 -3.89 0.14 -5.11
C ALA A 92 -4.15 0.71 -6.52
N LEU A 93 -5.34 0.46 -7.08
CA LEU A 93 -5.73 0.98 -8.39
C LEU A 93 -5.79 2.52 -8.41
N LEU A 94 -6.34 3.13 -7.35
CA LEU A 94 -6.45 4.58 -7.22
C LEU A 94 -5.07 5.24 -7.08
N LEU A 95 -4.17 4.60 -6.32
CA LEU A 95 -2.79 5.06 -6.15
C LEU A 95 -1.98 4.93 -7.45
N GLU A 96 -2.09 3.82 -8.16
CA GLU A 96 -1.37 3.57 -9.42
C GLU A 96 -1.73 4.60 -10.50
N ARG A 97 -3.01 4.98 -10.56
CA ARG A 97 -3.56 5.85 -11.62
C ARG A 97 -3.80 7.29 -11.17
N ALA A 98 -3.33 7.66 -9.99
CA ALA A 98 -3.42 9.00 -9.41
C ALA A 98 -4.84 9.62 -9.48
N GLY A 99 -5.89 8.80 -9.37
CA GLY A 99 -7.28 9.25 -9.41
C GLY A 99 -7.84 9.63 -10.79
N HIS A 100 -7.06 9.60 -11.88
CA HIS A 100 -7.53 9.94 -13.23
C HIS A 100 -8.18 8.75 -13.97
N LEU A 101 -9.15 8.11 -13.31
CA LEU A 101 -9.91 7.01 -13.92
C LEU A 101 -11.41 7.18 -13.71
N CYS A 102 -12.18 6.58 -14.63
CA CYS A 102 -13.62 6.44 -14.46
C CYS A 102 -13.87 5.22 -13.57
N VAL A 103 -14.64 5.38 -12.50
CA VAL A 103 -15.01 4.27 -11.62
C VAL A 103 -16.50 4.10 -11.61
N ARG A 104 -16.93 2.89 -11.26
CA ARG A 104 -18.29 2.57 -10.88
C ARG A 104 -18.27 1.92 -9.50
N TYR A 105 -19.11 2.40 -8.61
CA TYR A 105 -19.31 1.79 -7.30
C TYR A 105 -20.73 2.02 -6.77
N PHE A 106 -21.12 1.21 -5.80
CA PHE A 106 -22.36 1.43 -5.05
C PHE A 106 -22.06 2.14 -3.75
N GLN A 107 -22.74 3.26 -3.48
CA GLN A 107 -22.64 4.00 -2.25
C GLN A 107 -23.96 3.93 -1.49
N ARG A 108 -23.90 3.52 -0.22
CA ARG A 108 -25.05 3.53 0.69
C ARG A 108 -25.31 4.96 1.19
N HIS A 109 -26.53 5.23 1.69
CA HIS A 109 -26.90 6.54 2.25
C HIS A 109 -25.98 7.04 3.39
N ASP A 110 -25.30 6.14 4.09
CA ASP A 110 -24.29 6.48 5.12
C ASP A 110 -22.96 6.99 4.54
N GLY A 111 -22.82 7.03 3.21
CA GLY A 111 -21.60 7.41 2.51
C GLY A 111 -20.62 6.24 2.31
N THR A 112 -20.92 5.05 2.85
CA THR A 112 -20.05 3.88 2.74
C THR A 112 -20.09 3.30 1.34
N ILE A 113 -18.90 3.12 0.73
CA ILE A 113 -18.75 2.42 -0.55
C ILE A 113 -18.80 0.91 -0.32
N LEU A 114 -19.70 0.21 -1.03
CA LEU A 114 -19.76 -1.25 -1.00
C LEU A 114 -18.69 -1.83 -1.93
N LEU A 115 -17.75 -2.57 -1.33
CA LEU A 115 -16.72 -3.33 -2.02
C LEU A 115 -16.98 -4.85 -1.83
N ALA A 116 -16.27 -5.70 -2.57
CA ALA A 116 -16.43 -7.15 -2.52
C ALA A 116 -16.21 -7.72 -1.10
N ASP A 117 -15.29 -7.09 -0.37
CA ASP A 117 -14.86 -7.46 0.99
C ASP A 117 -15.60 -6.72 2.11
N CYS A 118 -16.75 -6.11 1.82
CA CYS A 118 -17.51 -5.40 2.83
C CYS A 118 -17.72 -6.28 4.08
N ALA A 119 -17.19 -5.84 5.22
CA ALA A 119 -17.22 -6.57 6.50
C ALA A 119 -18.65 -6.96 6.89
N VAL A 120 -19.62 -6.10 6.57
CA VAL A 120 -21.06 -6.34 6.79
C VAL A 120 -21.55 -7.52 5.93
N GLY A 121 -21.16 -7.59 4.66
CA GLY A 121 -21.51 -8.70 3.76
C GLY A 121 -20.80 -10.02 4.12
N ALA A 122 -19.55 -9.96 4.58
CA ALA A 122 -18.80 -11.13 5.06
C ALA A 122 -19.37 -11.67 6.39
N GLN A 123 -19.78 -10.78 7.30
CA GLN A 123 -20.40 -11.14 8.58
C GLN A 123 -21.81 -11.71 8.38
N GLN A 124 -22.59 -11.17 7.44
CA GLN A 124 -23.91 -11.69 7.08
C GLN A 124 -23.81 -13.05 6.37
N ARG A 125 -22.81 -13.25 5.49
CA ARG A 125 -22.49 -14.55 4.89
C ARG A 125 -22.08 -15.59 5.96
N ARG A 126 -21.21 -15.22 6.91
CA ARG A 126 -20.84 -16.09 8.03
C ARG A 126 -22.04 -16.43 8.91
N ARG A 127 -22.86 -15.45 9.29
CA ARG A 127 -24.07 -15.66 10.10
C ARG A 127 -25.06 -16.59 9.40
N ARG A 128 -25.29 -16.43 8.09
CA ARG A 128 -26.12 -17.35 7.30
C ARG A 128 -25.55 -18.77 7.26
N ARG A 129 -24.23 -18.93 7.12
CA ARG A 129 -23.58 -20.26 7.19
C ARG A 129 -23.76 -20.91 8.55
N TRP A 130 -23.62 -20.16 9.64
CA TRP A 130 -23.85 -20.66 11.00
C TRP A 130 -25.31 -21.02 11.26
N ILE A 131 -26.26 -20.22 10.76
CA ILE A 131 -27.69 -20.52 10.85
C ILE A 131 -28.04 -21.78 10.03
N ALA A 132 -27.51 -21.91 8.82
CA ALA A 132 -27.71 -23.09 7.97
C ALA A 132 -27.07 -24.36 8.58
N ALA A 133 -25.88 -24.23 9.18
CA ALA A 133 -25.22 -25.33 9.89
C ALA A 133 -26.01 -25.74 11.16
N GLY A 134 -26.55 -24.77 11.90
CA GLY A 134 -27.43 -25.03 13.04
C GLY A 134 -28.75 -25.70 12.63
N ALA A 135 -29.36 -25.28 11.52
CA ALA A 135 -30.55 -25.91 10.96
C ALA A 135 -30.28 -27.34 10.46
N ALA A 136 -29.13 -27.59 9.82
CA ALA A 136 -28.71 -28.92 9.41
C ALA A 136 -28.43 -29.85 10.61
N ALA A 137 -27.86 -29.32 11.69
CA ALA A 137 -27.64 -30.07 12.93
C ALA A 137 -28.97 -30.44 13.64
N LEU A 138 -29.96 -29.55 13.60
CA LEU A 138 -31.31 -29.83 14.13
C LEU A 138 -32.07 -30.86 13.27
N LEU A 139 -31.89 -30.83 11.95
CA LEU A 139 -32.48 -31.82 11.03
C LEU A 139 -31.79 -33.20 11.12
N ALA A 140 -30.52 -33.26 11.52
CA ALA A 140 -29.83 -34.54 11.74
C ALA A 140 -30.21 -35.22 13.08
N GLY A 141 -30.82 -34.49 14.02
CA GLY A 141 -31.26 -35.01 15.32
C GLY A 141 -32.71 -35.53 15.36
N GLY A 142 -33.50 -35.34 14.29
CA GLY A 142 -34.89 -35.80 14.20
C GLY A 142 -35.08 -36.78 13.04
N ALA A 143 -35.23 -38.06 13.35
CA ALA A 143 -35.55 -39.09 12.36
C ALA A 143 -36.87 -38.79 11.62
N GLY A 144 -36.87 -38.81 10.29
CA GLY A 144 -38.09 -38.74 9.48
C GLY A 144 -37.84 -38.52 7.99
N VAL A 145 -38.19 -39.53 7.18
CA VAL A 145 -38.12 -39.60 5.72
C VAL A 145 -38.94 -38.50 5.04
N GLY A 146 -38.38 -37.83 4.02
CA GLY A 146 -39.15 -36.95 3.13
C GLY A 146 -38.25 -36.21 2.14
N ALA A 147 -38.43 -36.48 0.84
CA ALA A 147 -37.64 -35.90 -0.24
C ALA A 147 -37.59 -34.36 -0.18
N ALA A 148 -36.39 -33.79 -0.17
CA ALA A 148 -36.20 -32.35 -0.37
C ALA A 148 -35.21 -32.14 -1.52
N GLN A 149 -35.78 -31.65 -2.62
CA GLN A 149 -35.12 -31.18 -3.82
C GLN A 149 -33.83 -30.40 -3.51
N GLN A 150 -32.75 -30.79 -4.20
CA GLN A 150 -31.57 -29.95 -4.38
C GLN A 150 -31.98 -28.66 -5.10
N GLN A 151 -32.39 -27.64 -4.35
CA GLN A 151 -32.26 -26.26 -4.82
C GLN A 151 -30.79 -25.88 -4.65
N LYS A 152 -30.07 -25.85 -5.77
CA LYS A 152 -28.75 -25.20 -5.87
C LYS A 152 -28.89 -23.83 -5.19
N PRO A 153 -28.07 -23.47 -4.19
CA PRO A 153 -28.05 -22.11 -3.70
C PRO A 153 -27.50 -21.25 -4.85
N HIS A 154 -28.44 -20.66 -5.57
CA HIS A 154 -28.24 -19.57 -6.48
C HIS A 154 -27.34 -18.56 -5.77
N CYS A 155 -26.24 -18.16 -6.43
CA CYS A 155 -25.53 -16.93 -6.10
C CYS A 155 -26.51 -15.77 -6.32
N GLN A 156 -27.42 -15.57 -5.38
CA GLN A 156 -28.27 -14.41 -5.38
C GLN A 156 -27.42 -13.30 -4.80
N SER A 157 -26.97 -12.47 -5.75
CA SER A 157 -26.71 -11.05 -5.62
C SER A 157 -27.04 -10.49 -4.24
N ILE A 158 -26.13 -9.67 -3.73
CA ILE A 158 -26.45 -8.70 -2.68
C ILE A 158 -27.72 -7.97 -3.15
N GLN A 159 -28.88 -8.34 -2.59
CA GLN A 159 -30.14 -7.65 -2.86
C GLN A 159 -30.05 -6.33 -2.12
N VAL A 160 -29.52 -5.34 -2.82
CA VAL A 160 -29.74 -3.93 -2.50
C VAL A 160 -31.25 -3.72 -2.64
N MET A 161 -31.93 -3.45 -1.53
CA MET A 161 -33.33 -3.06 -1.58
C MET A 161 -33.43 -1.72 -2.33
N PRO A 162 -34.46 -1.52 -3.18
CA PRO A 162 -34.67 -0.25 -3.85
C PRO A 162 -34.96 0.82 -2.78
N GLY A 163 -33.92 1.55 -2.37
CA GLY A 163 -33.99 2.57 -1.31
C GLY A 163 -32.68 2.85 -0.59
N ASP A 164 -31.70 1.94 -0.62
CA ASP A 164 -30.56 1.99 0.32
C ASP A 164 -29.28 2.69 -0.21
N GLY A 165 -29.27 3.15 -1.47
CA GLY A 165 -28.08 3.82 -2.02
C GLY A 165 -28.15 4.11 -3.52
N VAL A 166 -27.09 4.74 -4.02
CA VAL A 166 -26.97 5.16 -5.43
C VAL A 166 -25.77 4.45 -6.05
N THR A 167 -25.95 3.95 -7.28
CA THR A 167 -24.81 3.53 -8.11
C THR A 167 -24.24 4.79 -8.74
N LEU A 168 -23.00 5.11 -8.38
CA LEU A 168 -22.27 6.23 -8.96
C LEU A 168 -21.30 5.69 -10.00
N MET A 169 -21.27 6.34 -11.15
CA MET A 169 -20.30 6.07 -12.21
C MET A 169 -19.76 7.41 -12.71
N GLY A 170 -18.46 7.52 -12.89
CA GLY A 170 -17.84 8.72 -13.42
C GLY A 170 -16.39 8.90 -12.99
N GLU A 171 -15.82 10.05 -13.36
CA GLU A 171 -14.44 10.37 -13.03
C GLU A 171 -14.29 10.69 -11.55
N VAL A 172 -13.25 10.13 -10.94
CA VAL A 172 -12.96 10.35 -9.52
C VAL A 172 -12.19 11.64 -9.31
N SER A 173 -12.56 12.35 -8.24
CA SER A 173 -11.69 13.28 -7.55
C SER A 173 -11.50 12.76 -6.13
N VAL A 174 -10.26 12.49 -5.75
CA VAL A 174 -9.90 12.34 -4.34
C VAL A 174 -9.66 13.76 -3.83
N SER A 175 -10.60 14.30 -3.03
CA SER A 175 -10.30 15.57 -2.35
C SER A 175 -9.11 15.33 -1.42
N PRO A 176 -8.05 16.16 -1.48
CA PRO A 176 -7.01 16.09 -0.48
C PRO A 176 -7.67 16.35 0.87
N ILE A 177 -7.46 15.42 1.80
CA ILE A 177 -7.80 15.64 3.20
C ILE A 177 -7.10 16.94 3.61
N PRO A 178 -7.77 17.91 4.24
CA PRO A 178 -7.09 19.10 4.75
C PRO A 178 -5.93 18.59 5.59
N GLU A 179 -4.70 18.94 5.17
CA GLU A 179 -3.51 18.59 5.93
C GLU A 179 -3.79 18.96 7.39
N PRO A 180 -3.66 18.01 8.34
CA PRO A 180 -3.72 18.40 9.73
C PRO A 180 -2.67 19.48 9.89
N LEU A 181 -3.10 20.65 10.38
CA LEU A 181 -2.25 21.80 10.71
C LEU A 181 -1.15 21.30 11.65
N VAL A 182 -0.07 20.76 11.07
CA VAL A 182 1.20 20.63 11.76
C VAL A 182 1.62 22.09 11.91
N PRO A 183 1.73 22.65 13.13
CA PRO A 183 2.31 23.97 13.28
C PRO A 183 3.70 23.89 12.67
N GLU A 184 3.88 24.56 11.53
CA GLU A 184 5.16 24.63 10.85
C GLU A 184 6.16 25.19 11.87
N PRO A 185 7.31 24.53 12.07
CA PRO A 185 8.38 25.13 12.85
C PRO A 185 8.72 26.49 12.21
N PRO A 186 9.01 27.55 12.98
CA PRO A 186 9.25 28.87 12.44
C PRO A 186 10.38 28.80 11.41
N VAL A 187 10.01 28.97 10.14
CA VAL A 187 10.96 29.02 9.04
C VAL A 187 11.76 30.31 9.23
N PRO A 188 13.09 30.25 9.35
CA PRO A 188 13.90 31.46 9.43
C PRO A 188 13.70 32.27 8.14
N GLU A 189 13.45 33.58 8.30
CA GLU A 189 13.19 34.47 7.16
C GLU A 189 14.27 34.29 6.09
N PRO A 190 13.88 33.97 4.84
CA PRO A 190 14.86 33.84 3.77
C PRO A 190 15.52 35.20 3.52
N PRO A 191 16.84 35.22 3.23
CA PRO A 191 17.55 36.46 2.94
C PRO A 191 16.87 37.19 1.77
N PRO A 192 16.90 38.53 1.73
CA PRO A 192 16.19 39.33 0.74
C PRO A 192 16.64 38.93 -0.67
N GLN A 193 15.79 38.17 -1.36
CA GLN A 193 16.01 37.80 -2.74
C GLN A 193 15.70 39.02 -3.60
N HIS A 194 16.69 39.47 -4.38
CA HIS A 194 16.47 40.43 -5.45
C HIS A 194 15.40 39.84 -6.39
N ARG A 195 14.17 40.35 -6.29
CA ARG A 195 13.04 39.93 -7.12
C ARG A 195 13.33 40.38 -8.56
N VAL A 196 13.84 39.47 -9.38
CA VAL A 196 13.88 39.65 -10.83
C VAL A 196 12.42 39.79 -11.28
N GLN A 197 12.03 40.98 -11.72
CA GLN A 197 10.71 41.22 -12.28
C GLN A 197 10.67 40.59 -13.67
N VAL A 198 9.99 39.44 -13.79
CA VAL A 198 9.61 38.89 -15.10
C VAL A 198 8.30 39.56 -15.50
N PRO A 199 8.25 40.32 -16.60
CA PRO A 199 7.01 40.97 -17.03
C PRO A 199 5.97 39.91 -17.43
N ALA A 200 4.72 40.13 -17.01
CA ALA A 200 3.61 39.26 -17.33
C ALA A 200 3.36 39.23 -18.84
N GLY A 201 3.51 38.05 -19.45
CA GLY A 201 3.20 37.81 -20.87
C GLY A 201 4.35 37.23 -21.72
N ALA A 202 5.57 37.15 -21.21
CA ALA A 202 6.69 36.55 -21.95
C ALA A 202 6.84 35.05 -21.65
N TRP A 203 6.20 34.20 -22.46
CA TRP A 203 6.58 32.79 -22.54
C TRP A 203 7.90 32.68 -23.33
N THR A 204 9.00 32.40 -22.66
CA THR A 204 10.23 32.00 -23.34
C THR A 204 10.13 30.53 -23.74
N MET A 205 9.73 30.27 -24.98
CA MET A 205 9.98 28.97 -25.64
C MET A 205 11.49 28.88 -25.92
N GLY A 206 12.26 28.48 -24.91
CA GLY A 206 13.67 28.17 -25.03
C GLY A 206 13.87 26.66 -24.93
N ALA A 207 14.40 26.04 -25.99
CA ALA A 207 14.90 24.68 -25.87
C ALA A 207 16.03 24.68 -24.83
N VAL A 208 15.85 23.94 -23.75
CA VAL A 208 16.91 23.68 -22.76
C VAL A 208 17.99 22.90 -23.49
N ARG A 209 19.01 23.60 -24.03
CA ARG A 209 20.25 22.95 -24.43
C ARG A 209 21.01 22.67 -23.14
N ALA A 210 20.96 21.43 -22.69
CA ALA A 210 22.03 20.91 -21.85
C ALA A 210 23.33 21.08 -22.63
N GLU A 211 24.31 21.78 -22.05
CA GLU A 211 25.64 21.90 -22.63
C GLU A 211 26.21 20.48 -22.87
N PRO A 212 26.80 20.18 -24.05
CA PRO A 212 27.27 18.83 -24.37
C PRO A 212 28.28 18.24 -23.37
N SER A 213 28.92 19.09 -22.55
CA SER A 213 29.79 18.70 -21.45
C SER A 213 29.05 18.05 -20.29
N ASP A 214 27.85 18.52 -19.96
CA ASP A 214 27.07 18.04 -18.80
C ASP A 214 26.51 16.64 -19.08
N VAL A 215 26.07 16.41 -20.32
CA VAL A 215 25.61 15.08 -20.77
C VAL A 215 26.74 14.06 -20.73
N LYS A 216 27.94 14.43 -21.22
CA LYS A 216 29.12 13.57 -21.17
C LYS A 216 29.59 13.29 -19.75
N LEU A 217 29.50 14.28 -18.86
CA LEU A 217 29.84 14.09 -17.45
C LEU A 217 28.89 13.08 -16.79
N LEU A 218 27.57 13.23 -17.03
CA LEU A 218 26.55 12.34 -16.49
C LEU A 218 26.71 10.90 -17.02
N GLU A 219 26.97 10.73 -18.33
CA GLU A 219 27.26 9.42 -18.93
C GLU A 219 28.52 8.78 -18.33
N SER A 220 29.57 9.57 -18.07
CA SER A 220 30.80 9.09 -17.44
C SER A 220 30.58 8.65 -16.00
N GLN A 221 29.73 9.36 -15.25
CA GLN A 221 29.35 9.02 -13.87
C GLN A 221 28.54 7.73 -13.85
N LEU A 222 27.52 7.62 -14.72
CA LEU A 222 26.70 6.41 -14.84
C LEU A 222 27.52 5.18 -15.21
N ARG A 223 28.53 5.34 -16.08
CA ARG A 223 29.45 4.25 -16.44
C ARG A 223 30.32 3.82 -15.26
N LYS A 224 30.83 4.77 -14.46
CA LYS A 224 31.61 4.49 -13.25
C LYS A 224 30.77 3.76 -12.19
N GLU A 225 29.52 4.15 -12.00
CA GLU A 225 28.61 3.48 -11.05
C GLU A 225 28.28 2.04 -11.48
N LYS A 226 28.02 1.82 -12.78
CA LYS A 226 27.78 0.47 -13.31
C LYS A 226 28.98 -0.46 -13.12
N GLU A 227 30.20 0.04 -13.30
CA GLU A 227 31.41 -0.76 -13.05
C GLU A 227 31.63 -1.05 -11.55
N ARG A 228 31.35 -0.08 -10.67
CA ARG A 228 31.37 -0.31 -9.21
C ARG A 228 30.34 -1.37 -8.79
N ALA A 229 29.14 -1.33 -9.36
CA ALA A 229 28.10 -2.32 -9.08
C ALA A 229 28.51 -3.73 -9.52
N LYS A 230 29.17 -3.86 -10.68
CA LYS A 230 29.72 -5.16 -11.14
C LYS A 230 30.83 -5.68 -10.22
N GLU A 231 31.74 -4.82 -9.78
CA GLU A 231 32.79 -5.17 -8.80
C GLU A 231 32.18 -5.68 -7.48
N LEU A 232 31.16 -4.98 -6.96
CA LEU A 232 30.45 -5.39 -5.75
C LEU A 232 29.73 -6.75 -5.93
N ALA A 233 29.07 -6.96 -7.07
CA ALA A 233 28.43 -8.23 -7.38
C ALA A 233 29.44 -9.38 -7.47
N LYS A 234 30.61 -9.15 -8.08
CA LYS A 234 31.68 -10.14 -8.17
C LYS A 234 32.28 -10.48 -6.80
N ARG A 235 32.48 -9.48 -5.93
CA ARG A 235 32.93 -9.69 -4.54
C ARG A 235 31.91 -10.46 -3.71
N ALA A 236 30.62 -10.13 -3.87
CA ALA A 236 29.55 -10.86 -3.20
C ALA A 236 29.49 -12.33 -3.63
N ALA A 237 29.68 -12.62 -4.92
CA ALA A 237 29.75 -14.00 -5.42
C ALA A 237 30.98 -14.76 -4.86
N ALA A 238 32.15 -14.11 -4.78
CA ALA A 238 33.35 -14.72 -4.21
C ALA A 238 33.19 -15.04 -2.71
N LEU A 239 32.55 -14.15 -1.94
CA LEU A 239 32.22 -14.39 -0.53
C LEU A 239 31.22 -15.53 -0.35
N ALA A 240 30.28 -15.69 -1.29
CA ALA A 240 29.31 -16.81 -1.27
C ALA A 240 30.00 -18.16 -1.55
N ASP A 241 30.95 -18.21 -2.49
CA ASP A 241 31.75 -19.42 -2.76
C ASP A 241 32.67 -19.78 -1.58
N GLU A 242 33.29 -18.78 -0.92
CA GLU A 242 34.14 -19.02 0.26
C GLU A 242 33.33 -19.53 1.46
N ALA A 243 32.09 -19.03 1.63
CA ALA A 243 31.15 -19.55 2.62
C ALA A 243 30.70 -20.99 2.32
N ALA A 244 30.63 -21.39 1.05
CA ALA A 244 30.27 -22.75 0.65
C ALA A 244 31.41 -23.78 0.86
N ILE A 245 32.66 -23.34 0.88
CA ILE A 245 33.86 -24.21 1.01
C ILE A 245 34.22 -24.51 2.46
N THR A 246 33.66 -23.82 3.47
CA THR A 246 33.96 -24.10 4.88
C THR A 246 33.16 -25.33 5.37
N PRO A 247 33.74 -26.53 5.50
CA PRO A 247 32.97 -27.68 5.96
C PRO A 247 32.69 -27.51 7.46
N ALA A 248 31.41 -27.61 7.83
CA ALA A 248 30.98 -27.71 9.22
C ALA A 248 31.79 -28.80 9.93
N GLY A 249 32.69 -28.37 10.82
CA GLY A 249 33.53 -29.25 11.63
C GLY A 249 32.64 -30.23 12.39
N SER A 250 32.85 -31.52 12.12
CA SER A 250 32.14 -32.63 12.72
C SER A 250 32.44 -32.72 14.21
N HIS A 251 31.59 -32.09 15.03
CA HIS A 251 31.61 -32.26 16.48
C HIS A 251 31.02 -33.65 16.80
N ARG A 252 31.88 -34.66 16.85
CA ARG A 252 31.54 -36.02 17.32
C ARG A 252 31.34 -35.96 18.84
N PRO A 253 30.17 -36.32 19.39
CA PRO A 253 30.02 -36.40 20.85
C PRO A 253 30.79 -37.61 21.38
N ARG A 254 31.76 -37.36 22.25
CA ARG A 254 32.44 -38.39 23.05
C ARG A 254 31.41 -39.05 23.98
N GLY A 255 31.42 -40.37 23.98
CA GLY A 255 30.51 -41.22 24.74
C GLY A 255 30.56 -40.99 26.25
N GLY A 256 29.45 -41.32 26.89
CA GLY A 256 29.30 -41.30 28.33
C GLY A 256 28.07 -42.07 28.80
N ARG A 257 28.18 -43.40 28.85
CA ARG A 257 27.88 -44.33 29.96
C ARG A 257 27.54 -45.72 29.43
#